data_AF-A0A7J4UKQ9-F1
#
_entry.id   AF-A0A7J4UKQ9-F1
#
_cell.length_a   1.000
_cell.length_b   1.000
_cell.length_c   1.000
_cell.angle_alpha   90.00
_cell.angle_beta   90.00
_cell.angle_gamma   90.00
#
_symmetry.space_group_name_H-M   'P 1'
#
loop_
_entity.id
_entity.type
_entity.pdbx_description
1 polymer ?
#
loop_
_entity_poly.entity_id
_entity_poly.type
_entity_poly.pdbx_seq_one_letter_code
_entity_poly.pdbx_strand_id
1 'polypeptide(L)'
;QRLLNKLFSLTLSHAQASAGLKLLVPEGSVDDIGQIERDWANPNAVIPYNPEFGEPHFPAPQPLAGEFYHLIDRVEHYIDLNFGIPELMQGFKEAAPETVRGTAMLSEMGESRGKSKLRDIEASLTRLGTVIYNFAKGHYEYSKTFRIVQPNNDLTEFTVNNKLYDDKRQELMSIENDITIGQHDVRIISGSTMPSNRMQEYNMYLEAYKLNLVDDVEVLKKTEIFDKEGVLKRKGLIAQLQGQLQGAQGQIKKLQGDLQTAEREMLHANKRAELEKFKGELGEIEKSSRYKEKTNINKLETAINKAIAREEVKIQRKAMAEEKGA
;
A
#
# COMPACT_ATOMS: atom_id res chain seq x y z
N GLN A 1 4.56 41.68 -4.89
CA GLN A 1 3.39 42.04 -5.74
C GLN A 1 3.08 43.54 -5.71
N ARG A 2 2.65 44.17 -4.60
CA ARG A 2 2.35 45.62 -4.59
C ARG A 2 3.54 46.51 -5.02
N LEU A 3 4.74 46.18 -4.55
CA LEU A 3 5.97 46.88 -4.93
C LEU A 3 6.27 46.75 -6.43
N LEU A 4 6.18 45.53 -6.98
CA LEU A 4 6.35 45.26 -8.41
C LEU A 4 5.38 46.09 -9.27
N ASN A 5 4.10 46.08 -8.94
CA ASN A 5 3.09 46.86 -9.66
C ASN A 5 3.40 48.37 -9.62
N LYS A 6 3.90 48.86 -8.48
CA LYS A 6 4.31 50.26 -8.34
C LYS A 6 5.54 50.57 -9.20
N LEU A 7 6.53 49.68 -9.24
CA LEU A 7 7.72 49.84 -10.08
C LEU A 7 7.35 49.89 -11.56
N PHE A 8 6.50 48.96 -12.04
CA PHE A 8 6.01 48.99 -13.42
C PHE A 8 5.18 50.23 -13.76
N SER A 9 4.38 50.73 -12.81
CA SER A 9 3.66 51.99 -13.01
C SER A 9 4.61 53.18 -13.14
N LEU A 10 5.71 53.20 -12.38
CA LEU A 10 6.71 54.26 -12.45
C LEU A 10 7.54 54.20 -13.74
N THR A 11 7.91 53.01 -14.21
CA THR A 11 8.62 52.86 -15.50
C THR A 11 7.75 53.32 -16.65
N LEU A 12 6.47 52.96 -16.66
CA LEU A 12 5.52 53.41 -17.68
C LEU A 12 5.35 54.93 -17.64
N SER A 13 5.20 55.52 -16.44
CA SER A 13 5.12 56.97 -16.27
C SER A 13 6.38 57.69 -16.75
N HIS A 14 7.55 57.12 -16.48
CA HIS A 14 8.83 57.68 -16.94
C HIS A 14 8.98 57.59 -18.46
N ALA A 15 8.59 56.46 -19.07
CA ALA A 15 8.59 56.28 -20.51
C ALA A 15 7.64 57.27 -21.20
N GLN A 16 6.45 57.48 -20.63
CA GLN A 16 5.48 58.46 -21.14
C GLN A 16 5.99 59.90 -21.02
N ALA A 17 6.61 60.26 -19.90
CA ALA A 17 7.20 61.59 -19.70
C ALA A 17 8.40 61.83 -20.63
N SER A 18 9.19 60.79 -20.88
CA SER A 18 10.39 60.84 -21.74
C SER A 18 10.08 60.89 -23.23
N ALA A 19 8.91 60.41 -23.66
CA ALA A 19 8.49 60.44 -25.07
C ALA A 19 8.14 61.85 -25.56
N GLY A 20 7.82 62.77 -24.65
CA GLY A 20 7.53 64.17 -24.95
C GLY A 20 8.80 65.03 -25.00
N LEU A 21 9.63 64.85 -26.02
CA LEU A 21 10.80 65.71 -26.24
C LEU A 21 10.34 67.16 -26.44
N LYS A 22 10.84 68.08 -25.60
CA LYS A 22 10.58 69.50 -25.75
C LYS A 22 11.75 70.13 -26.52
N LEU A 23 11.43 70.77 -27.63
CA LEU A 23 12.39 71.59 -28.37
C LEU A 23 12.59 72.91 -27.61
N LEU A 24 13.84 73.21 -27.24
CA LEU A 24 14.20 74.51 -26.65
C LEU A 24 14.80 75.37 -27.74
N VAL A 25 14.12 76.49 -28.03
CA VAL A 25 14.56 77.48 -29.03
C VAL A 25 14.86 78.80 -28.29
N PRO A 26 15.96 79.49 -28.60
CA PRO A 26 16.29 80.79 -27.98
C PRO A 26 15.15 81.81 -28.12
N GLU A 27 14.88 82.57 -27.05
CA GLU A 27 13.81 83.59 -27.07
C GLU A 27 14.08 84.65 -28.14
N GLY A 28 13.10 84.90 -29.02
CA GLY A 28 13.20 85.87 -30.12
C GLY A 28 13.64 85.29 -31.48
N SER A 29 13.91 84.00 -31.57
CA SER A 29 14.28 83.33 -32.83
C SER A 29 13.09 82.92 -33.72
N VAL A 30 11.86 83.15 -33.25
CA VAL A 30 10.62 82.70 -33.91
C VAL A 30 9.55 83.79 -33.79
N ASP A 31 9.00 84.24 -34.93
CA ASP A 31 7.94 85.25 -34.98
C ASP A 31 6.54 84.67 -34.67
N ASP A 32 6.31 83.38 -34.96
CA ASP A 32 5.04 82.68 -34.71
C ASP A 32 5.26 81.22 -34.26
N ILE A 33 5.03 80.96 -32.97
CA ILE A 33 5.23 79.66 -32.31
C ILE A 33 4.30 78.58 -32.92
N GLY A 34 3.12 78.96 -33.42
CA GLY A 34 2.14 78.02 -33.96
C GLY A 34 2.51 77.40 -35.32
N GLN A 35 3.41 78.05 -36.07
CA GLN A 35 3.91 77.52 -37.34
C GLN A 35 4.97 76.44 -37.10
N ILE A 36 5.84 76.63 -36.10
CA ILE A 36 6.82 75.62 -35.70
C ILE A 36 6.14 74.34 -35.24
N GLU A 37 5.04 74.41 -34.48
CA GLU A 37 4.33 73.21 -34.04
C GLU A 37 3.75 72.40 -35.22
N ARG A 38 3.28 73.08 -36.28
CA ARG A 38 2.76 72.42 -37.50
C ARG A 38 3.88 71.89 -38.39
N ASP A 39 4.97 72.63 -38.52
CA ASP A 39 6.11 72.26 -39.34
C ASP A 39 6.94 71.16 -38.65
N TRP A 40 6.99 71.14 -37.32
CA TRP A 40 7.58 70.06 -36.53
C TRP A 40 6.82 68.74 -36.68
N ALA A 41 5.50 68.80 -36.84
CA ALA A 41 4.67 67.62 -37.10
C ALA A 41 4.84 67.06 -38.52
N ASN A 42 5.43 67.83 -39.45
CA ASN A 42 5.62 67.46 -40.85
C ASN A 42 7.07 67.04 -41.12
N PRO A 43 7.35 65.75 -41.41
CA PRO A 43 8.72 65.25 -41.57
C PRO A 43 9.48 65.79 -42.80
N ASN A 44 8.81 66.52 -43.68
CA ASN A 44 9.39 67.13 -44.90
C ASN A 44 9.42 68.66 -44.85
N ALA A 45 9.18 69.29 -43.70
CA ALA A 45 9.22 70.75 -43.59
C ALA A 45 10.66 71.27 -43.65
N VAL A 46 10.88 72.33 -44.44
CA VAL A 46 12.16 73.05 -44.49
C VAL A 46 12.11 74.16 -43.46
N ILE A 47 12.87 74.00 -42.37
CA ILE A 47 12.92 74.97 -41.27
C ILE A 47 14.12 75.90 -41.51
N PRO A 48 13.92 77.23 -41.58
CA PRO A 48 15.02 78.17 -41.69
C PRO A 48 15.83 78.19 -40.39
N TYR A 49 17.14 77.93 -40.49
CA TYR A 49 18.07 77.98 -39.36
C TYR A 49 18.92 79.26 -39.44
N ASN A 50 18.85 80.09 -38.41
CA ASN A 50 19.74 81.24 -38.28
C ASN A 50 20.90 80.91 -37.31
N PRO A 51 22.14 80.77 -37.81
CA PRO A 51 23.30 80.39 -37.01
C PRO A 51 23.77 81.46 -36.01
N GLU A 52 23.25 82.70 -36.06
CA GLU A 52 23.60 83.76 -35.10
C GLU A 52 22.98 83.54 -33.71
N PHE A 53 21.89 82.77 -33.62
CA PHE A 53 21.14 82.54 -32.38
C PHE A 53 21.54 81.24 -31.64
N GLY A 54 22.44 80.44 -32.20
CA GLY A 54 22.93 79.18 -31.60
C GLY A 54 22.12 77.94 -32.00
N GLU A 55 22.70 76.76 -31.73
CA GLU A 55 22.09 75.47 -32.09
C GLU A 55 20.90 75.12 -31.16
N PRO A 56 19.76 74.64 -31.71
CA PRO A 56 18.66 74.14 -30.88
C PRO A 56 19.12 72.98 -30.00
N HIS A 57 18.90 73.09 -28.70
CA HIS A 57 19.27 72.02 -27.77
C HIS A 57 18.14 71.00 -27.65
N PHE A 58 18.47 69.73 -27.91
CA PHE A 58 17.61 68.59 -27.63
C PHE A 58 17.95 68.02 -26.25
N PRO A 59 17.17 68.32 -25.19
CA PRO A 59 17.32 67.60 -23.94
C PRO A 59 16.90 66.14 -24.18
N ALA A 60 17.87 65.24 -24.33
CA ALA A 60 17.61 63.82 -24.36
C ALA A 60 17.03 63.39 -22.99
N PRO A 61 16.03 62.50 -22.96
CA PRO A 61 15.50 62.01 -21.71
C PRO A 61 16.63 61.31 -20.94
N GLN A 62 16.76 61.64 -19.66
CA GLN A 62 17.73 60.97 -18.82
C GLN A 62 17.34 59.48 -18.72
N PRO A 63 18.28 58.56 -18.92
CA PRO A 63 17.98 57.15 -18.74
C PRO A 63 17.64 56.88 -17.28
N LEU A 64 16.72 55.93 -17.05
CA LEU A 64 16.41 55.46 -15.72
C LEU A 64 17.68 54.86 -15.07
N ALA A 65 17.86 55.05 -13.77
CA ALA A 65 19.00 54.46 -13.05
C ALA A 65 19.02 52.93 -13.19
N GLY A 66 20.19 52.35 -13.46
CA GLY A 66 20.35 50.90 -13.66
C GLY A 66 19.91 50.07 -12.45
N GLU A 67 20.09 50.62 -11.25
CA GLU A 67 19.65 50.06 -9.96
C GLU A 67 18.14 49.84 -9.91
N PHE A 68 17.35 50.60 -10.67
CA PHE A 68 15.91 50.43 -10.72
C PHE A 68 15.52 49.13 -11.44
N TYR A 69 16.20 48.80 -12.54
CA TYR A 69 15.99 47.52 -13.25
C TYR A 69 16.41 46.34 -12.39
N HIS A 70 17.56 46.43 -11.72
CA HIS A 70 18.00 45.40 -10.76
C HIS A 70 17.03 45.20 -9.59
N LEU A 71 16.32 46.26 -9.18
CA LEU A 71 15.30 46.15 -8.15
C LEU A 71 14.08 45.37 -8.65
N ILE A 72 13.67 45.53 -9.92
CA ILE A 72 12.59 44.74 -10.52
C ILE A 72 12.97 43.26 -10.50
N ASP A 73 14.15 42.91 -11.03
CA ASP A 73 14.64 41.53 -11.08
C ASP A 73 14.71 40.89 -9.68
N ARG A 74 15.21 41.66 -8.70
CA ARG A 74 15.28 41.18 -7.31
C ARG A 74 13.90 40.97 -6.70
N VAL A 75 12.93 41.82 -7.01
CA VAL A 75 11.55 41.67 -6.52
C VAL A 75 10.89 40.45 -7.16
N GLU A 76 11.12 40.19 -8.45
CA GLU A 76 10.67 38.95 -9.11
C GLU A 76 11.31 37.71 -8.46
N HIS A 77 12.62 37.73 -8.24
CA HIS A 77 13.33 36.64 -7.57
C HIS A 77 12.81 36.40 -6.13
N TYR A 78 12.55 37.45 -5.35
CA TYR A 78 11.95 37.28 -4.01
C TYR A 78 10.51 36.78 -4.05
N ILE A 79 9.75 37.16 -5.08
CA ILE A 79 8.41 36.64 -5.30
C ILE A 79 8.49 35.14 -5.59
N ASP A 80 9.40 34.72 -6.45
CA ASP A 80 9.65 33.31 -6.79
C ASP A 80 10.14 32.50 -5.60
N LEU A 81 11.06 33.05 -4.79
CA LEU A 81 11.52 32.45 -3.54
C LEU A 81 10.36 32.27 -2.54
N ASN A 82 9.45 33.24 -2.48
CA ASN A 82 8.27 33.19 -1.60
C ASN A 82 7.24 32.17 -2.10
N PHE A 83 7.03 32.09 -3.42
CA PHE A 83 6.26 31.03 -4.05
C PHE A 83 6.96 29.66 -3.97
N GLY A 84 8.27 29.66 -3.73
CA GLY A 84 9.08 28.50 -3.38
C GLY A 84 9.23 27.50 -4.53
N ILE A 85 9.23 28.00 -5.75
CA ILE A 85 9.61 27.21 -6.92
C ILE A 85 11.12 27.00 -6.78
N PRO A 86 11.63 25.76 -6.69
CA PRO A 86 13.07 25.53 -6.70
C PRO A 86 13.63 26.12 -7.99
N GLU A 87 14.73 26.88 -7.91
CA GLU A 87 15.40 27.48 -9.08
C GLU A 87 15.71 26.43 -10.17
N LEU A 88 15.90 25.18 -9.74
CA LEU A 88 16.10 24.03 -10.59
C LEU A 88 14.90 23.69 -11.49
N MET A 89 13.67 23.93 -11.03
CA MET A 89 12.46 23.72 -11.81
C MET A 89 12.18 24.90 -12.76
N GLN A 90 12.89 26.02 -12.61
CA GLN A 90 12.81 27.20 -13.48
C GLN A 90 13.77 27.14 -14.67
N GLY A 91 14.55 26.05 -14.81
CA GLY A 91 15.43 25.81 -15.96
C GLY A 91 16.90 26.16 -15.75
N PHE A 92 17.31 26.54 -14.54
CA PHE A 92 18.72 26.70 -14.19
C PHE A 92 19.37 25.32 -13.99
N LYS A 93 20.05 24.83 -15.04
CA LYS A 93 20.63 23.47 -15.09
C LYS A 93 21.93 23.29 -14.30
N GLU A 94 22.59 24.35 -13.85
CA GLU A 94 23.96 24.26 -13.31
C GLU A 94 24.04 23.66 -11.89
N ALA A 95 22.94 23.59 -11.15
CA ALA A 95 22.91 23.07 -9.77
C ALA A 95 22.00 21.84 -9.58
N ALA A 96 21.69 21.10 -10.66
CA ALA A 96 20.82 19.93 -10.56
C ALA A 96 21.56 18.76 -9.90
N PRO A 97 21.09 18.21 -8.77
CA PRO A 97 21.59 16.93 -8.31
C PRO A 97 21.21 15.87 -9.36
N GLU A 98 22.21 15.22 -9.98
CA GLU A 98 21.99 14.18 -11.01
C GLU A 98 21.28 12.92 -10.48
N THR A 99 21.06 12.83 -9.17
CA THR A 99 20.40 11.69 -8.54
C THR A 99 18.87 11.83 -8.63
N VAL A 100 18.20 10.76 -9.09
CA VAL A 100 16.73 10.64 -9.11
C VAL A 100 16.11 10.98 -7.74
N ARG A 101 16.80 10.64 -6.65
CA ARG A 101 16.38 10.96 -5.28
C ARG A 101 16.45 12.45 -4.96
N GLY A 102 17.51 13.15 -5.39
CA GLY A 102 17.64 14.60 -5.21
C GLY A 102 16.58 15.38 -5.97
N THR A 103 16.30 14.98 -7.22
CA THR A 103 15.22 15.58 -8.02
C THR A 103 13.84 15.32 -7.45
N ALA A 104 13.59 14.11 -6.91
CA ALA A 104 12.34 13.78 -6.24
C ALA A 104 12.13 14.61 -4.97
N MET A 105 13.17 14.78 -4.14
CA MET A 105 13.11 15.60 -2.93
C MET A 105 12.85 17.07 -3.25
N LEU A 106 13.47 17.62 -4.30
CA LEU A 106 13.21 18.99 -4.76
C LEU A 106 11.78 19.16 -5.29
N SER A 107 11.26 18.17 -6.03
CA SER A 107 9.86 18.17 -6.47
C SER A 107 8.90 18.14 -5.27
N GLU A 108 9.20 17.33 -4.26
CA GLU A 108 8.39 17.23 -3.05
C GLU A 108 8.42 18.54 -2.23
N MET A 109 9.57 19.19 -2.15
CA MET A 109 9.69 20.52 -1.55
C MET A 109 8.87 21.57 -2.31
N GLY A 110 8.88 21.54 -3.65
CA GLY A 110 8.03 22.40 -4.48
C GLY A 110 6.54 22.17 -4.24
N GLU A 111 6.12 20.91 -4.11
CA GLU A 111 4.73 20.55 -3.84
C GLU A 111 4.28 20.92 -2.42
N SER A 112 5.18 20.82 -1.43
CA SER A 112 4.89 21.11 -0.01
C SER A 112 4.45 22.56 0.25
N ARG A 113 4.90 23.52 -0.56
CA ARG A 113 4.55 24.94 -0.38
C ARG A 113 3.18 25.29 -0.96
N GLY A 114 2.80 24.66 -2.07
CA GLY A 114 1.41 24.67 -2.54
C GLY A 114 0.46 24.10 -1.49
N LYS A 115 0.88 22.99 -0.84
CA LYS A 115 0.16 22.39 0.29
C LYS A 115 0.06 23.35 1.48
N SER A 116 1.06 24.16 1.77
CA SER A 116 0.99 25.14 2.87
C SER A 116 -0.12 26.17 2.67
N LYS A 117 -0.29 26.72 1.45
CA LYS A 117 -1.37 27.69 1.17
C LYS A 117 -2.75 27.02 1.21
N LEU A 118 -2.87 25.80 0.68
CA LEU A 118 -4.10 25.01 0.79
C LEU A 118 -4.44 24.71 2.26
N ARG A 119 -3.43 24.40 3.09
CA ARG A 119 -3.62 24.17 4.52
C ARG A 119 -4.15 25.41 5.24
N ASP A 120 -3.70 26.61 4.86
CA ASP A 120 -4.23 27.85 5.43
C ASP A 120 -5.71 28.06 5.05
N ILE A 121 -6.10 27.71 3.81
CA ILE A 121 -7.50 27.72 3.36
C ILE A 121 -8.33 26.69 4.13
N GLU A 122 -7.87 25.45 4.24
CA GLU A 122 -8.55 24.38 4.99
C GLU A 122 -8.69 24.74 6.48
N ALA A 123 -7.67 25.36 7.08
CA ALA A 123 -7.73 25.87 8.44
C ALA A 123 -8.78 26.99 8.60
N SER A 124 -8.89 27.88 7.61
CA SER A 124 -9.94 28.91 7.59
C SER A 124 -11.34 28.29 7.48
N LEU A 125 -11.49 27.23 6.67
CA LEU A 125 -12.74 26.50 6.51
C LEU A 125 -13.13 25.75 7.79
N THR A 126 -12.14 25.25 8.53
CA THR A 126 -12.34 24.56 9.82
C THR A 126 -12.89 25.53 10.85
N ARG A 127 -12.27 26.71 10.97
CA ARG A 127 -12.75 27.79 11.86
C ARG A 127 -14.15 28.25 11.48
N LEU A 128 -14.42 28.41 10.19
CA LEU A 128 -15.74 28.77 9.68
C LEU A 128 -16.78 27.69 10.03
N GLY A 129 -16.43 26.41 9.87
CA GLY A 129 -17.27 25.28 10.28
C GLY A 129 -17.61 25.29 11.76
N THR A 130 -16.64 25.60 12.64
CA THR A 130 -16.90 25.77 14.09
C THR A 130 -17.87 26.91 14.37
N VAL A 131 -17.72 28.04 13.67
CA VAL A 131 -18.63 29.20 13.82
C VAL A 131 -20.04 28.84 13.34
N ILE A 132 -20.18 28.25 12.16
CA ILE A 132 -21.49 27.79 11.63
C ILE A 132 -22.12 26.78 12.57
N TYR A 133 -21.36 25.84 13.11
CA TYR A 133 -21.88 24.84 14.05
C TYR A 133 -22.38 25.49 15.35
N ASN A 134 -21.66 26.47 15.89
CA ASN A 134 -22.13 27.26 17.04
C ASN A 134 -23.40 28.04 16.73
N PHE A 135 -23.54 28.58 15.51
CA PHE A 135 -24.79 29.22 15.06
C PHE A 135 -25.94 28.22 14.88
N ALA A 136 -25.64 27.02 14.37
CA ALA A 136 -26.62 25.95 14.19
C ALA A 136 -27.24 25.53 15.53
N LYS A 137 -26.45 25.46 16.62
CA LYS A 137 -26.96 25.21 17.97
C LYS A 137 -28.06 26.19 18.41
N GLY A 138 -27.94 27.45 18.04
CA GLY A 138 -28.96 28.47 18.36
C GLY A 138 -30.21 28.44 17.46
N HIS A 139 -30.15 27.78 16.30
CA HIS A 139 -31.24 27.73 15.33
C HIS A 139 -31.98 26.38 15.25
N TYR A 140 -31.35 25.28 15.67
CA TYR A 140 -31.89 23.92 15.61
C TYR A 140 -32.39 23.42 16.97
N GLU A 141 -33.19 24.23 17.66
CA GLU A 141 -33.90 23.83 18.88
C GLU A 141 -35.19 23.02 18.59
N TYR A 142 -35.62 22.97 17.32
CA TYR A 142 -36.87 22.32 16.90
C TYR A 142 -36.68 21.46 15.64
N SER A 143 -37.36 20.32 15.57
CA SER A 143 -37.33 19.41 14.42
C SER A 143 -37.87 20.09 13.16
N LYS A 144 -37.04 20.25 12.12
CA LYS A 144 -37.48 20.75 10.81
C LYS A 144 -37.68 19.58 9.85
N THR A 145 -38.89 19.41 9.34
CA THR A 145 -39.22 18.49 8.26
C THR A 145 -39.11 19.21 6.92
N PHE A 146 -38.25 18.76 6.01
CA PHE A 146 -38.13 19.32 4.67
C PHE A 146 -38.98 18.50 3.70
N ARG A 147 -39.86 19.18 2.94
CA ARG A 147 -40.64 18.56 1.86
C ARG A 147 -39.95 18.87 0.53
N ILE A 148 -39.40 17.84 -0.12
CA ILE A 148 -38.93 17.95 -1.50
C ILE A 148 -40.10 17.56 -2.40
N VAL A 149 -40.71 18.54 -3.07
CA VAL A 149 -41.79 18.28 -4.03
C VAL A 149 -41.14 17.87 -5.35
N GLN A 150 -41.18 16.57 -5.64
CA GLN A 150 -40.86 16.06 -6.97
C GLN A 150 -42.14 16.11 -7.84
N PRO A 151 -42.04 16.38 -9.15
CA PRO A 151 -43.21 16.49 -10.03
C PRO A 151 -43.94 15.15 -10.28
N ASN A 152 -43.36 14.02 -9.87
CA ASN A 152 -44.09 12.77 -9.73
C ASN A 152 -44.61 12.66 -8.30
N ASN A 153 -45.91 12.39 -8.19
CA ASN A 153 -46.75 12.41 -6.99
C ASN A 153 -46.41 11.36 -5.91
N ASP A 154 -45.13 11.02 -5.74
CA ASP A 154 -44.64 10.23 -4.61
C ASP A 154 -44.18 11.19 -3.51
N LEU A 155 -45.04 11.39 -2.51
CA LEU A 155 -44.71 12.09 -1.28
C LEU A 155 -43.68 11.27 -0.49
N THR A 156 -42.40 11.49 -0.75
CA THR A 156 -41.32 11.00 0.11
C THR A 156 -40.98 12.08 1.13
N GLU A 157 -41.58 11.99 2.32
CA GLU A 157 -41.15 12.78 3.47
C GLU A 157 -39.76 12.27 3.91
N PHE A 158 -38.73 13.09 3.71
CA PHE A 158 -37.41 12.80 4.24
C PHE A 158 -37.23 13.56 5.55
N THR A 159 -37.46 12.87 6.66
CA THR A 159 -37.13 13.35 8.00
C THR A 159 -35.66 13.06 8.28
N VAL A 160 -34.83 14.10 8.33
CA VAL A 160 -33.51 13.99 8.95
C VAL A 160 -33.74 13.76 10.45
N ASN A 161 -33.28 12.61 10.98
CA ASN A 161 -33.51 12.01 12.32
C ASN A 161 -34.53 10.87 12.44
N ASN A 162 -34.49 9.88 11.56
CA ASN A 162 -35.07 8.56 11.87
C ASN A 162 -33.99 7.59 12.39
N LYS A 163 -33.75 7.57 13.71
CA LYS A 163 -33.37 6.31 14.38
C LYS A 163 -34.68 5.64 14.80
N LEU A 164 -34.94 4.47 14.23
CA LEU A 164 -36.09 3.61 14.46
C LEU A 164 -36.47 3.51 15.95
N TYR A 165 -37.78 3.50 16.18
CA TYR A 165 -38.48 3.17 17.43
C TYR A 165 -37.87 1.94 18.14
N ASP A 166 -37.43 2.10 19.40
CA ASP A 166 -37.20 1.00 20.34
C ASP A 166 -37.70 1.42 21.75
N ASP A 167 -38.61 0.61 22.29
CA ASP A 167 -39.74 0.98 23.14
C ASP A 167 -39.40 1.19 24.63
N LYS A 168 -38.13 1.45 25.01
CA LYS A 168 -37.74 1.66 26.43
C LYS A 168 -36.62 2.67 26.70
N ARG A 169 -36.24 3.52 25.72
CA ARG A 169 -35.14 4.50 25.86
C ARG A 169 -35.54 5.96 25.57
N GLN A 170 -36.77 6.32 25.94
CA GLN A 170 -37.37 7.60 25.56
C GLN A 170 -36.60 8.83 26.08
N GLU A 171 -35.85 8.71 27.18
CA GLU A 171 -34.99 9.80 27.69
C GLU A 171 -33.60 9.84 27.04
N LEU A 172 -32.97 8.69 26.74
CA LEU A 172 -31.63 8.67 26.11
C LEU A 172 -31.66 9.17 24.66
N MET A 173 -32.72 8.90 23.92
CA MET A 173 -32.86 9.31 22.51
C MET A 173 -33.06 10.84 22.37
N SER A 174 -33.60 11.50 23.39
CA SER A 174 -33.70 12.97 23.43
C SER A 174 -32.33 13.63 23.67
N ILE A 175 -31.45 12.98 24.43
CA ILE A 175 -30.10 13.46 24.75
C ILE A 175 -29.14 13.25 23.56
N GLU A 176 -29.29 12.17 22.80
CA GLU A 176 -28.46 11.93 21.60
C GLU A 176 -28.80 12.84 20.41
N ASN A 177 -30.03 13.32 20.35
CA ASN A 177 -30.54 14.07 19.19
C ASN A 177 -30.53 15.59 19.36
N ASP A 178 -30.21 16.04 20.57
CA ASP A 178 -30.06 17.45 20.88
C ASP A 178 -28.61 17.89 20.64
N ILE A 179 -28.40 18.61 19.53
CA ILE A 179 -27.10 19.19 19.17
C ILE A 179 -26.62 20.20 20.24
N THR A 180 -27.50 20.68 21.12
CA THR A 180 -27.13 21.59 22.23
C THR A 180 -26.39 20.87 23.37
N ILE A 181 -26.63 19.58 23.59
CA ILE A 181 -26.12 18.85 24.77
C ILE A 181 -24.69 18.32 24.56
N GLY A 182 -24.25 18.11 23.30
CA GLY A 182 -22.91 17.60 22.98
C GLY A 182 -21.95 18.67 22.44
N GLN A 183 -20.73 18.73 22.99
CA GLN A 183 -19.60 19.32 22.26
C GLN A 183 -19.10 18.32 21.22
N HIS A 184 -19.59 18.42 19.99
CA HIS A 184 -19.10 17.65 18.88
C HIS A 184 -17.95 18.43 18.23
N ASP A 185 -16.77 17.81 18.14
CA ASP A 185 -15.62 18.41 17.47
C ASP A 185 -15.77 18.27 15.94
N VAL A 186 -15.92 19.39 15.24
CA VAL A 186 -15.95 19.41 13.78
C VAL A 186 -14.51 19.36 13.28
N ARG A 187 -13.99 18.14 13.06
CA ARG A 187 -12.67 17.95 12.48
C ARG A 187 -12.76 17.87 10.96
N ILE A 188 -12.27 18.89 10.27
CA ILE A 188 -12.05 18.80 8.82
C ILE A 188 -10.83 17.93 8.56
N ILE A 189 -11.01 16.87 7.79
CA ILE A 189 -9.92 16.02 7.32
C ILE A 189 -9.23 16.76 6.17
N SER A 190 -8.22 17.56 6.54
CA SER A 190 -7.29 18.23 5.61
C SER A 190 -6.54 17.19 4.79
N GLY A 191 -6.40 17.43 3.48
CA GLY A 191 -5.67 16.56 2.55
C GLY A 191 -6.48 15.85 1.47
N SER A 192 -7.82 15.92 1.50
CA SER A 192 -8.67 15.29 0.46
C SER A 192 -8.55 15.95 -0.92
N THR A 193 -8.10 17.21 -0.99
CA THR A 193 -7.92 17.96 -2.24
C THR A 193 -6.45 18.16 -2.60
N MET A 194 -5.51 17.57 -1.86
CA MET A 194 -4.10 17.64 -2.24
C MET A 194 -3.90 16.79 -3.50
N PRO A 195 -3.23 17.33 -4.54
CA PRO A 195 -2.73 16.50 -5.61
C PRO A 195 -1.80 15.46 -4.98
N SER A 196 -2.14 14.17 -5.10
CA SER A 196 -1.22 13.11 -4.72
C SER A 196 -0.37 12.74 -5.92
N ASN A 197 0.94 12.75 -5.75
CA ASN A 197 1.85 12.18 -6.73
C ASN A 197 1.77 10.65 -6.63
N ARG A 198 0.90 10.04 -7.44
CA ARG A 198 0.66 8.58 -7.44
C ARG A 198 1.93 7.76 -7.65
N MET A 199 2.87 8.27 -8.44
CA MET A 199 4.14 7.59 -8.70
C MET A 199 5.06 7.60 -7.48
N GLN A 200 5.11 8.72 -6.76
CA GLN A 200 5.86 8.80 -5.51
C GLN A 200 5.23 7.94 -4.41
N GLU A 201 3.91 7.96 -4.31
CA GLU A 201 3.16 7.10 -3.39
C GLU A 201 3.45 5.63 -3.69
N TYR A 202 3.36 5.21 -4.96
CA TYR A 202 3.71 3.87 -5.38
C TYR A 202 5.16 3.48 -5.06
N ASN A 203 6.12 4.37 -5.32
CA ASN A 203 7.53 4.12 -4.98
C ASN A 203 7.76 3.94 -3.48
N MET A 204 7.07 4.74 -2.64
CA MET A 204 7.10 4.58 -1.19
C MET A 204 6.53 3.22 -0.76
N TYR A 205 5.40 2.80 -1.35
CA TYR A 205 4.82 1.48 -1.11
C TYR A 205 5.73 0.34 -1.60
N LEU A 206 6.42 0.49 -2.72
CA LEU A 206 7.40 -0.48 -3.20
C LEU A 206 8.62 -0.58 -2.27
N GLU A 207 9.10 0.54 -1.74
CA GLU A 207 10.21 0.53 -0.79
C GLU A 207 9.78 -0.09 0.54
N ALA A 208 8.59 0.25 1.03
CA ALA A 208 8.00 -0.40 2.21
C ALA A 208 7.82 -1.90 2.02
N TYR A 209 7.42 -2.35 0.83
CA TYR A 209 7.35 -3.77 0.47
C TYR A 209 8.73 -4.44 0.45
N LYS A 210 9.76 -3.78 -0.12
CA LYS A 210 11.14 -4.29 -0.08
C LYS A 210 11.67 -4.40 1.35
N LEU A 211 11.23 -3.50 2.23
CA LEU A 211 11.53 -3.52 3.66
C LEU A 211 10.65 -4.51 4.44
N ASN A 212 9.76 -5.24 3.78
CA ASN A 212 8.78 -6.15 4.38
C ASN A 212 7.87 -5.49 5.43
N LEU A 213 7.63 -4.18 5.31
CA LEU A 213 6.73 -3.42 6.19
C LEU A 213 5.27 -3.48 5.71
N VAL A 214 5.07 -3.74 4.42
CA VAL A 214 3.77 -3.68 3.76
C VAL A 214 3.57 -4.93 2.90
N ASP A 215 2.35 -5.46 2.90
CA ASP A 215 1.98 -6.63 2.11
C ASP A 215 1.84 -6.30 0.61
N ASP A 216 2.06 -7.32 -0.22
CA ASP A 216 1.87 -7.27 -1.67
C ASP A 216 0.45 -6.83 -2.08
N VAL A 217 -0.56 -7.17 -1.30
CA VAL A 217 -1.95 -6.74 -1.50
C VAL A 217 -2.09 -5.22 -1.41
N GLU A 218 -1.41 -4.59 -0.47
CA GLU A 218 -1.54 -3.16 -0.23
C GLU A 218 -0.81 -2.35 -1.29
N VAL A 219 0.36 -2.83 -1.74
CA VAL A 219 1.07 -2.29 -2.91
C VAL A 219 0.20 -2.38 -4.17
N LEU A 220 -0.44 -3.54 -4.41
CA LEU A 220 -1.29 -3.76 -5.58
C LEU A 220 -2.53 -2.85 -5.62
N LYS A 221 -3.06 -2.45 -4.46
CA LYS A 221 -4.17 -1.48 -4.42
C LYS A 221 -3.75 -0.12 -4.97
N LYS A 222 -2.49 0.27 -4.73
CA LYS A 222 -1.92 1.59 -5.09
C LYS A 222 -1.33 1.65 -6.50
N THR A 223 -1.08 0.52 -7.14
CA THR A 223 -0.59 0.49 -8.53
C THR A 223 -1.68 0.85 -9.54
N GLU A 224 -1.33 1.19 -10.78
CA GLU A 224 -2.27 1.37 -11.91
C GLU A 224 -2.28 0.15 -12.86
N ILE A 225 -2.02 -1.05 -12.34
CA ILE A 225 -2.01 -2.27 -13.17
C ILE A 225 -3.43 -2.61 -13.61
N PHE A 226 -3.60 -2.96 -14.89
CA PHE A 226 -4.87 -3.49 -15.42
C PHE A 226 -5.20 -4.84 -14.74
N ASP A 227 -6.46 -5.04 -14.33
CA ASP A 227 -6.97 -6.25 -13.65
C ASP A 227 -6.42 -6.50 -12.21
N LYS A 228 -6.53 -5.49 -11.33
CA LYS A 228 -6.20 -5.64 -9.90
C LYS A 228 -6.97 -6.77 -9.22
N GLU A 229 -8.27 -6.88 -9.52
CA GLU A 229 -9.13 -7.88 -8.92
C GLU A 229 -8.75 -9.30 -9.35
N GLY A 230 -8.41 -9.52 -10.62
CA GLY A 230 -7.98 -10.82 -11.11
C GLY A 230 -6.65 -11.26 -10.50
N VAL A 231 -5.68 -10.35 -10.35
CA VAL A 231 -4.42 -10.66 -9.64
C VAL A 231 -4.69 -11.03 -8.17
N LEU A 232 -5.56 -10.27 -7.49
CA LEU A 232 -5.90 -10.52 -6.10
C LEU A 232 -6.64 -11.85 -5.92
N LYS A 233 -7.60 -12.17 -6.80
CA LYS A 233 -8.31 -13.45 -6.82
C LYS A 233 -7.34 -14.62 -7.07
N ARG A 234 -6.40 -14.48 -8.01
CA ARG A 234 -5.37 -15.51 -8.27
C ARG A 234 -4.48 -15.73 -7.05
N LYS A 235 -4.06 -14.66 -6.36
CA LYS A 235 -3.28 -14.78 -5.12
C LYS A 235 -4.06 -15.43 -3.99
N GLY A 236 -5.33 -15.03 -3.78
CA GLY A 236 -6.20 -15.66 -2.80
C GLY A 236 -6.39 -17.16 -3.06
N LEU A 237 -6.57 -17.54 -4.33
CA LEU A 237 -6.69 -18.94 -4.74
C LEU A 237 -5.38 -19.71 -4.52
N ILE A 238 -4.22 -19.11 -4.81
CA ILE A 238 -2.90 -19.71 -4.51
C ILE A 238 -2.71 -19.91 -3.00
N ALA A 239 -3.09 -18.93 -2.17
CA ALA A 239 -2.99 -19.05 -0.71
C ALA A 239 -3.89 -20.17 -0.18
N GLN A 240 -5.12 -20.28 -0.70
CA GLN A 240 -6.04 -21.38 -0.37
C GLN A 240 -5.48 -22.73 -0.80
N LEU A 241 -4.91 -22.81 -2.01
CA LEU A 241 -4.27 -24.03 -2.51
C LEU A 241 -3.04 -24.41 -1.67
N GLN A 242 -2.20 -23.45 -1.27
CA GLN A 242 -1.07 -23.72 -0.38
C GLN A 242 -1.51 -24.24 0.99
N GLY A 243 -2.57 -23.68 1.56
CA GLY A 243 -3.15 -24.17 2.82
C GLY A 243 -3.68 -25.60 2.70
N GLN A 244 -4.38 -25.91 1.60
CA GLN A 244 -4.83 -27.26 1.30
C GLN A 244 -3.66 -28.22 1.09
N LEU A 245 -2.59 -27.80 0.42
CA LEU A 245 -1.42 -28.61 0.13
C LEU A 245 -0.61 -28.89 1.41
N GLN A 246 -0.47 -27.92 2.33
CA GLN A 246 0.10 -28.16 3.65
C GLN A 246 -0.75 -29.12 4.49
N GLY A 247 -2.08 -28.97 4.46
CA GLY A 247 -2.99 -29.90 5.13
C GLY A 247 -2.87 -31.33 4.59
N ALA A 248 -2.85 -31.46 3.26
CA ALA A 248 -2.67 -32.75 2.58
C ALA A 248 -1.28 -33.36 2.86
N GLN A 249 -0.21 -32.57 2.84
CA GLN A 249 1.13 -33.03 3.23
C GLN A 249 1.18 -33.50 4.69
N GLY A 250 0.48 -32.80 5.59
CA GLY A 250 0.34 -33.22 6.98
C GLY A 250 -0.40 -34.56 7.13
N GLN A 251 -1.48 -34.77 6.38
CA GLN A 251 -2.21 -36.04 6.36
C GLN A 251 -1.37 -37.17 5.76
N ILE A 252 -0.69 -36.93 4.63
CA ILE A 252 0.21 -37.91 4.01
C ILE A 252 1.30 -38.33 5.00
N LYS A 253 1.89 -37.38 5.73
CA LYS A 253 2.92 -37.69 6.73
C LYS A 253 2.39 -38.56 7.88
N LYS A 254 1.16 -38.30 8.35
CA LYS A 254 0.50 -39.14 9.37
C LYS A 254 0.22 -40.54 8.84
N LEU A 255 -0.44 -40.64 7.67
CA LEU A 255 -0.75 -41.90 7.02
C LEU A 255 0.51 -42.73 6.74
N GLN A 256 1.61 -42.10 6.34
CA GLN A 256 2.88 -42.78 6.13
C GLN A 256 3.46 -43.33 7.43
N GLY A 257 3.31 -42.62 8.56
CA GLY A 257 3.69 -43.12 9.89
C GLY A 257 2.80 -44.27 10.38
N ASP A 258 1.49 -44.17 10.15
CA ASP A 258 0.53 -45.23 10.50
C ASP A 258 0.77 -46.48 9.65
N LEU A 259 1.03 -46.32 8.35
CA LEU A 259 1.34 -47.42 7.44
C LEU A 259 2.64 -48.11 7.83
N GLN A 260 3.68 -47.36 8.19
CA GLN A 260 4.92 -47.94 8.70
C GLN A 260 4.69 -48.75 9.99
N THR A 261 3.80 -48.27 10.86
CA THR A 261 3.45 -48.98 12.10
C THR A 261 2.65 -50.25 11.80
N ALA A 262 1.66 -50.17 10.91
CA ALA A 262 0.87 -51.31 10.47
C ALA A 262 1.72 -52.38 9.75
N GLU A 263 2.68 -51.98 8.91
CA GLU A 263 3.62 -52.91 8.26
C GLU A 263 4.50 -53.62 9.29
N ARG A 264 4.98 -52.90 10.32
CA ARG A 264 5.73 -53.53 11.42
C ARG A 264 4.87 -54.51 12.20
N GLU A 265 3.64 -54.13 12.54
CA GLU A 265 2.70 -55.00 13.25
C GLU A 265 2.36 -56.24 12.42
N MET A 266 2.13 -56.09 11.12
CA MET A 266 1.90 -57.20 10.19
C MET A 266 3.11 -58.12 10.09
N LEU A 267 4.33 -57.59 10.01
CA LEU A 267 5.56 -58.40 10.05
C LEU A 267 5.71 -59.14 11.38
N HIS A 268 5.39 -58.50 12.50
CA HIS A 268 5.40 -59.16 13.81
C HIS A 268 4.33 -60.23 13.93
N ALA A 269 3.12 -60.00 13.41
CA ALA A 269 2.04 -60.97 13.36
C ALA A 269 2.42 -62.18 12.50
N ASN A 270 2.98 -61.95 11.30
CA ASN A 270 3.46 -63.02 10.42
C ASN A 270 4.58 -63.83 11.08
N LYS A 271 5.56 -63.17 11.72
CA LYS A 271 6.62 -63.86 12.47
C LYS A 271 6.06 -64.70 13.62
N ARG A 272 5.06 -64.21 14.35
CA ARG A 272 4.40 -64.99 15.42
C ARG A 272 3.68 -66.21 14.84
N ALA A 273 2.94 -66.04 13.75
CA ALA A 273 2.25 -67.14 13.08
C ALA A 273 3.23 -68.20 12.54
N GLU A 274 4.35 -67.78 11.96
CA GLU A 274 5.43 -68.70 11.54
C GLU A 274 6.06 -69.42 12.73
N LEU A 275 6.35 -68.72 13.83
CA LEU A 275 6.86 -69.35 15.05
C LEU A 275 5.86 -70.34 15.67
N GLU A 276 4.56 -70.06 15.61
CA GLU A 276 3.52 -70.99 16.06
C GLU A 276 3.42 -72.22 15.17
N LYS A 277 3.44 -72.05 13.85
CA LYS A 277 3.49 -73.18 12.89
C LYS A 277 4.73 -74.03 13.13
N PHE A 278 5.90 -73.40 13.26
CA PHE A 278 7.15 -74.10 13.53
C PHE A 278 7.12 -74.84 14.88
N LYS A 279 6.57 -74.24 15.93
CA LYS A 279 6.35 -74.94 17.22
C LYS A 279 5.42 -76.15 17.06
N GLY A 280 4.37 -76.01 16.26
CA GLY A 280 3.46 -77.11 15.91
C GLY A 280 4.20 -78.26 15.23
N GLU A 281 4.95 -77.98 14.17
CA GLU A 281 5.79 -78.95 13.45
C GLU A 281 6.82 -79.61 14.38
N LEU A 282 7.48 -78.83 15.24
CA LEU A 282 8.44 -79.36 16.20
C LEU A 282 7.78 -80.31 17.21
N GLY A 283 6.57 -79.97 17.67
CA GLY A 283 5.77 -80.82 18.55
C GLY A 283 5.32 -82.12 17.87
N GLU A 284 5.01 -82.10 16.58
CA GLU A 284 4.73 -83.32 15.81
C GLU A 284 5.98 -84.18 15.62
N ILE A 285 7.13 -83.56 15.30
CA ILE A 285 8.41 -84.25 15.21
C ILE A 285 8.77 -84.88 16.55
N GLU A 286 8.63 -84.16 17.66
CA GLU A 286 8.91 -84.68 19.00
C GLU A 286 8.00 -85.87 19.34
N LYS A 287 6.69 -85.76 19.08
CA LYS A 287 5.74 -86.88 19.25
C LYS A 287 6.13 -88.08 18.39
N SER A 288 6.50 -87.85 17.13
CA SER A 288 6.93 -88.91 16.21
C SER A 288 8.23 -89.57 16.67
N SER A 289 9.18 -88.79 17.22
CA SER A 289 10.44 -89.28 17.76
C SER A 289 10.21 -90.11 19.02
N ARG A 290 9.44 -89.59 19.98
CA ARG A 290 9.04 -90.33 21.18
C ARG A 290 8.27 -91.61 20.84
N TYR A 291 7.43 -91.57 19.80
CA TYR A 291 6.75 -92.76 19.31
C TYR A 291 7.73 -93.79 18.72
N LYS A 292 8.66 -93.34 17.86
CA LYS A 292 9.74 -94.21 17.32
C LYS A 292 10.59 -94.81 18.45
N GLU A 293 11.01 -94.02 19.43
CA GLU A 293 11.73 -94.49 20.62
C GLU A 293 10.92 -95.54 21.38
N LYS A 294 9.64 -95.29 21.68
CA LYS A 294 8.77 -96.28 22.32
C LYS A 294 8.64 -97.56 21.50
N THR A 295 8.47 -97.46 20.18
CA THR A 295 8.40 -98.66 19.34
C THR A 295 9.72 -99.43 19.28
N ASN A 296 10.86 -98.73 19.32
CA ASN A 296 12.18 -99.35 19.38
C ASN A 296 12.40 -100.02 20.73
N ILE A 297 11.99 -99.41 21.84
CA ILE A 297 11.99 -100.01 23.17
C ILE A 297 11.12 -101.28 23.18
N ASN A 298 9.89 -101.21 22.67
CA ASN A 298 9.01 -102.39 22.60
C ASN A 298 9.61 -103.51 21.70
N LYS A 299 10.31 -103.16 20.61
CA LYS A 299 11.02 -104.14 19.77
C LYS A 299 12.20 -104.77 20.52
N LEU A 300 12.93 -104.00 21.32
CA LEU A 300 14.00 -104.50 22.17
C LEU A 300 13.44 -105.40 23.28
N GLU A 301 12.36 -105.01 23.95
CA GLU A 301 11.68 -105.85 24.94
C GLU A 301 11.18 -107.16 24.34
N THR A 302 10.55 -107.13 23.16
CA THR A 302 10.11 -108.36 22.48
C THR A 302 11.27 -109.21 21.99
N ALA A 303 12.39 -108.62 21.58
CA ALA A 303 13.61 -109.35 21.24
C ALA A 303 14.25 -110.00 22.48
N ILE A 304 14.29 -109.29 23.61
CA ILE A 304 14.74 -109.81 24.91
C ILE A 304 13.84 -110.95 25.37
N ASN A 305 12.52 -110.79 25.33
CA ASN A 305 11.57 -111.84 25.69
C ASN A 305 11.71 -113.08 24.79
N LYS A 306 11.95 -112.89 23.48
CA LYS A 306 12.27 -114.02 22.57
C LYS A 306 13.62 -114.67 22.88
N ALA A 307 14.62 -113.90 23.32
CA ALA A 307 15.90 -114.45 23.73
C ALA A 307 15.75 -115.28 25.02
N ILE A 308 15.03 -114.76 26.01
CA ILE A 308 14.68 -115.47 27.25
C ILE A 308 13.92 -116.76 26.94
N ALA A 309 12.86 -116.70 26.12
CA ALA A 309 12.11 -117.89 25.71
C ALA A 309 12.98 -118.92 24.96
N ARG A 310 13.95 -118.48 24.16
CA ARG A 310 14.92 -119.39 23.50
C ARG A 310 15.87 -120.03 24.50
N GLU A 311 16.27 -119.32 25.55
CA GLU A 311 17.07 -119.90 26.63
C GLU A 311 16.25 -120.89 27.46
N GLU A 312 15.00 -120.57 27.79
CA GLU A 312 14.08 -121.48 28.48
C GLU A 312 13.83 -122.77 27.68
N VAL A 313 13.62 -122.67 26.36
CA VAL A 313 13.48 -123.84 25.48
C VAL A 313 14.78 -124.66 25.40
N LYS A 314 15.95 -124.02 25.47
CA LYS A 314 17.24 -124.74 25.55
C LYS A 314 17.39 -125.46 26.89
N ILE A 315 16.95 -124.86 27.99
CA ILE A 315 16.95 -125.47 29.32
C ILE A 315 15.98 -126.66 29.35
N GLN A 316 14.77 -126.53 28.81
CA GLN A 316 13.82 -127.64 28.71
C GLN A 316 14.29 -128.76 27.78
N ARG A 317 14.99 -128.45 26.68
CA ARG A 317 15.61 -129.48 25.82
C ARG A 317 16.78 -130.20 26.49
N LYS A 318 17.51 -129.54 27.39
CA LYS A 318 18.52 -130.20 28.23
C LYS A 318 17.87 -131.11 29.26
N ALA A 319 16.80 -130.65 29.92
CA ALA A 319 16.02 -131.47 30.86
C ALA A 319 15.38 -132.71 30.20
N MET A 320 14.81 -132.57 28.99
CA MET A 320 14.25 -133.71 28.23
C MET A 320 15.31 -134.65 27.64
N ALA A 321 16.57 -134.20 27.51
CA ALA A 321 17.67 -135.07 27.10
C ALA A 321 18.21 -135.91 28.28
N GLU A 322 18.01 -135.45 29.52
CA GLU A 322 18.37 -136.20 30.74
C GLU A 322 17.32 -137.26 31.11
N GLU A 323 16.04 -137.10 30.75
CA GLU A 323 14.97 -138.09 31.02
C GLU A 323 14.90 -139.27 30.03
N LYS A 324 15.63 -139.25 28.90
CA LYS A 324 15.64 -140.34 27.90
C LYS A 324 16.89 -141.22 27.95
N GLY A 325 17.68 -141.12 29.03
CA GLY A 325 18.88 -141.92 29.25
C GLY A 325 18.87 -142.59 30.62
N ALA A 326 17.91 -143.48 30.88
CA ALA A 326 17.91 -144.44 31.99
C ALA A 326 17.16 -145.71 31.57
#